data_AF-A0A291W4Z9-F1
#
_entry.id   AF-A0A291W4Z9-F1
#
_cell.length_a   1.000
_cell.length_b   1.000
_cell.length_c   1.000
_cell.angle_alpha   90.00
_cell.angle_beta   90.00
_cell.angle_gamma   90.00
#
_symmetry.space_group_name_H-M   'P 1'
#
loop_
_entity.id
_entity.type
_entity.pdbx_description
1 polymer ?
#
loop_
_entity_poly.entity_id
_entity_poly.type
_entity_poly.pdbx_seq_one_letter_code
_entity_poly.pdbx_strand_id
1 'polypeptide(L)'
;MTICRSTQASGLRRFELITSSHTTHVTLAVTEVGRIIVSGPLDLSADDARLLVTHQKHWITARLQHLTHAAAAVAAGLSNSAGGPCPRCHTAVGERHTATCDVALCRVTGHPRTHCGHVTNSCNSTWTGQWPGHAECIEYGFYTRIGPHGYEQCGPGTPDALPDLSRLRDECRWDVRTQRMVRPA
;
A
#
# COMPACT_ATOMS: atom_id res chain seq x y z
N MET A 1 23.06 9.04 9.96
CA MET A 1 21.90 9.40 9.11
C MET A 1 20.69 8.63 9.60
N THR A 2 19.66 9.32 10.07
CA THR A 2 18.44 8.68 10.59
C THR A 2 17.29 8.98 9.64
N ILE A 3 16.59 7.95 9.17
CA ILE A 3 15.38 8.12 8.37
C ILE A 3 14.24 8.40 9.34
N CYS A 4 13.63 9.59 9.26
CA CYS A 4 12.63 10.00 10.23
C CYS A 4 11.20 9.84 9.72
N ARG A 5 10.98 10.06 8.42
CA ARG A 5 9.68 9.87 7.77
C ARG A 5 9.85 9.40 6.34
N SER A 6 8.91 8.59 5.87
CA SER A 6 8.84 8.21 4.46
C SER A 6 7.41 8.29 3.95
N THR A 7 7.21 8.86 2.77
CA THR A 7 5.94 8.83 2.04
C THR A 7 6.13 8.11 0.72
N GLN A 8 5.13 7.34 0.31
CA GLN A 8 5.20 6.49 -0.87
C GLN A 8 4.08 6.85 -1.85
N ALA A 9 4.46 7.05 -3.11
CA ALA A 9 3.57 7.15 -4.27
C ALA A 9 4.03 6.12 -5.32
N SER A 10 3.20 5.80 -6.32
CA SER A 10 3.52 4.78 -7.32
C SER A 10 4.90 4.98 -7.95
N GLY A 11 5.83 4.05 -7.70
CA GLY A 11 7.21 4.08 -8.23
C GLY A 11 8.19 5.02 -7.51
N LEU A 12 7.70 5.83 -6.58
CA LEU A 12 8.46 6.89 -5.91
C LEU A 12 8.39 6.76 -4.40
N ARG A 13 9.54 6.84 -3.73
CA ARG A 13 9.58 6.88 -2.27
C ARG A 13 10.39 8.08 -1.82
N ARG A 14 9.73 8.97 -1.08
CA ARG A 14 10.34 10.17 -0.50
C ARG A 14 10.73 9.89 0.94
N PHE A 15 11.91 10.34 1.31
CA PHE A 15 12.49 10.23 2.64
C PHE A 15 12.79 11.62 3.18
N GLU A 16 12.59 11.74 4.47
CA GLU A 16 13.14 12.81 5.28
C GLU A 16 14.32 12.23 6.07
N LEU A 17 15.52 12.69 5.74
CA LEU A 17 16.77 12.28 6.37
C LEU A 17 17.16 13.35 7.38
N ILE A 18 17.39 12.94 8.63
CA ILE A 18 17.94 13.81 9.66
C ILE A 18 19.42 13.46 9.83
N THR A 19 20.28 14.45 9.62
CA THR A 19 21.69 14.44 10.00
C THR A 19 21.85 15.18 11.34
N SER A 20 23.04 15.16 11.92
CA SER A 20 23.31 15.82 13.21
C SER A 20 23.05 17.33 13.23
N SER A 21 22.91 17.98 12.07
CA SER A 21 22.73 19.43 11.96
C SER A 21 21.64 19.88 10.98
N HIS A 22 21.12 19.01 10.10
CA HIS A 22 20.13 19.40 9.10
C HIS A 22 19.12 18.29 8.77
N THR A 23 17.91 18.71 8.41
CA THR A 23 16.88 17.85 7.83
C THR A 23 16.88 18.03 6.32
N THR A 24 16.97 16.92 5.60
CA THR A 24 17.09 16.90 4.14
C THR A 24 16.05 15.98 3.51
N HIS A 25 15.43 16.43 2.41
CA HIS A 25 14.55 15.59 1.61
C HIS A 25 15.33 14.84 0.54
N VAL A 26 15.24 13.52 0.56
CA VAL A 26 15.81 12.64 -0.47
C VAL A 26 14.70 11.79 -1.07
N THR A 27 14.79 11.58 -2.37
CA THR A 27 13.84 10.79 -3.13
C THR A 27 14.57 9.59 -3.73
N LEU A 28 13.97 8.41 -3.58
CA LEU A 28 14.38 7.17 -4.22
C LEU A 28 13.27 6.77 -5.20
N ALA A 29 13.61 6.61 -6.46
CA ALA A 29 12.71 6.10 -7.47
C ALA A 29 13.25 4.77 -8.01
N VAL A 30 12.34 3.84 -8.30
CA VAL A 30 12.63 2.67 -9.15
C VAL A 30 11.80 2.85 -10.40
N THR A 31 12.46 3.14 -11.52
CA THR A 31 11.80 3.37 -12.81
C THR A 31 11.20 2.07 -13.34
N GLU A 32 10.31 2.18 -14.34
CA GLU A 32 9.66 1.01 -14.97
C GLU A 32 10.66 0.03 -15.60
N VAL A 33 11.79 0.54 -16.08
CA VAL A 33 12.92 -0.27 -16.62
C VAL A 33 13.85 -0.80 -15.52
N GLY A 34 13.48 -0.67 -14.24
CA GLY A 34 14.24 -1.19 -13.10
C GLY A 34 15.46 -0.35 -12.71
N ARG A 35 15.58 0.89 -13.19
CA ARG A 35 16.67 1.80 -12.79
C ARG A 35 16.36 2.40 -11.41
N ILE A 36 17.36 2.41 -10.53
CA ILE A 36 17.27 3.08 -9.24
C ILE A 36 17.82 4.50 -9.38
N ILE A 37 17.02 5.50 -9.02
CA ILE A 37 17.40 6.91 -9.04
C ILE A 37 17.33 7.43 -7.61
N VAL A 38 18.41 8.03 -7.12
CA VAL A 38 18.44 8.78 -5.87
C VAL A 38 18.57 10.25 -6.23
N SER A 39 17.73 11.09 -5.64
CA SER A 39 17.74 12.54 -5.87
C SER A 39 17.59 13.25 -4.54
N GLY A 40 18.44 14.25 -4.29
CA GLY A 40 18.46 15.02 -3.05
C GLY A 40 19.13 16.37 -3.27
N PRO A 41 19.42 17.11 -2.21
CA PRO A 41 20.16 18.38 -2.31
C PRO A 41 21.60 18.16 -2.82
N LEU A 42 22.24 19.26 -3.18
CA LEU A 42 23.58 19.29 -3.79
C LEU A 42 24.69 18.67 -2.91
N ASP A 43 24.48 18.63 -1.60
CA ASP A 43 25.41 18.06 -0.62
C ASP A 43 25.19 16.55 -0.38
N LEU A 44 24.22 15.92 -1.05
CA LEU A 44 24.02 14.47 -0.95
C LEU A 44 25.21 13.72 -1.58
N SER A 45 26.01 13.08 -0.74
CA SER A 45 27.18 12.33 -1.21
C SER A 45 26.79 11.00 -1.88
N ALA A 46 27.72 10.46 -2.68
CA ALA A 46 27.55 9.13 -3.26
C ALA A 46 27.44 8.03 -2.19
N ASP A 47 28.10 8.19 -1.04
CA ASP A 47 28.06 7.22 0.06
C ASP A 47 26.73 7.26 0.81
N ASP A 48 26.16 8.45 1.01
CA ASP A 48 24.81 8.60 1.57
C ASP A 48 23.76 7.95 0.67
N ALA A 49 23.89 8.14 -0.65
CA ALA A 49 23.02 7.49 -1.62
C ALA A 49 23.15 5.95 -1.58
N ARG A 50 24.38 5.42 -1.49
CA ARG A 50 24.62 3.97 -1.35
C ARG A 50 24.06 3.41 -0.05
N LEU A 51 24.22 4.13 1.05
CA LEU A 51 23.67 3.76 2.35
C LEU A 51 22.14 3.73 2.29
N LEU A 52 21.51 4.74 1.68
CA LEU A 52 20.05 4.79 1.50
C LEU A 52 19.55 3.61 0.66
N VAL A 53 20.21 3.31 -0.46
CA VAL A 53 19.88 2.15 -1.31
C VAL A 53 20.00 0.85 -0.51
N THR A 54 21.07 0.69 0.27
CA THR A 54 21.29 -0.50 1.11
C THR A 54 20.20 -0.64 2.17
N HIS A 55 19.87 0.45 2.86
CA HIS A 55 18.82 0.49 3.88
C HIS A 55 17.44 0.19 3.27
N GLN A 56 17.20 0.57 2.01
CA GLN A 56 15.94 0.35 1.31
C GLN A 56 15.96 -0.89 0.42
N LYS A 57 16.97 -1.77 0.53
CA LYS A 57 17.13 -2.95 -0.32
C LYS A 57 15.86 -3.79 -0.42
N HIS A 58 15.20 -4.09 0.71
CA HIS A 58 13.96 -4.86 0.70
C HIS A 58 12.84 -4.19 -0.11
N TRP A 59 12.67 -2.87 0.00
CA TRP A 59 11.68 -2.13 -0.79
C TRP A 59 12.04 -2.09 -2.28
N ILE A 60 13.33 -1.90 -2.60
CA ILE A 60 13.82 -1.89 -3.98
C ILE A 60 13.59 -3.25 -4.63
N THR A 61 13.98 -4.34 -3.97
CA THR A 61 13.77 -5.71 -4.46
C THR A 61 12.29 -6.01 -4.69
N ALA A 62 11.45 -5.67 -3.73
CA ALA A 62 9.99 -5.79 -3.83
C ALA A 62 9.42 -5.02 -5.04
N ARG A 63 9.89 -3.78 -5.25
CA ARG A 63 9.44 -2.96 -6.38
C ARG A 63 9.92 -3.50 -7.73
N LEU A 64 11.16 -3.98 -7.83
CA LEU A 64 11.68 -4.61 -9.05
C LEU A 64 10.91 -5.87 -9.41
N GLN A 65 10.63 -6.73 -8.43
CA GLN A 65 9.80 -7.92 -8.63
C GLN A 65 8.40 -7.57 -9.13
N HIS A 66 7.78 -6.53 -8.57
CA HIS A 66 6.49 -6.04 -9.06
C HIS A 66 6.56 -5.60 -10.53
N LEU A 67 7.60 -4.86 -10.94
CA LEU A 67 7.77 -4.44 -12.34
C LEU A 67 7.98 -5.64 -13.27
N THR A 68 8.75 -6.65 -12.85
CA THR A 68 8.91 -7.90 -13.60
C THR A 68 7.58 -8.64 -13.75
N HIS A 69 6.80 -8.76 -12.69
CA HIS A 69 5.50 -9.42 -12.74
C HIS A 69 4.47 -8.62 -13.55
N ALA A 70 4.47 -7.29 -13.45
CA ALA A 70 3.61 -6.43 -14.25
C ALA A 70 3.96 -6.53 -15.74
N ALA A 71 5.25 -6.53 -16.09
CA ALA A 71 5.70 -6.73 -17.47
C ALA A 71 5.32 -8.12 -18.00
N ALA A 72 5.46 -9.17 -17.17
CA ALA A 72 5.03 -10.52 -17.52
C ALA A 72 3.51 -10.62 -17.71
N ALA A 73 2.72 -9.97 -16.86
CA ALA A 73 1.27 -9.91 -16.99
C ALA A 73 0.84 -9.20 -18.27
N VAL A 74 1.47 -8.06 -18.59
CA VAL A 74 1.25 -7.33 -19.85
C VAL A 74 1.61 -8.21 -21.07
N ALA A 75 2.75 -8.90 -21.03
CA ALA A 75 3.15 -9.83 -22.09
C ALA A 75 2.18 -11.01 -22.25
N ALA A 76 1.54 -11.44 -21.15
CA ALA A 76 0.50 -12.47 -21.15
C ALA A 76 -0.90 -11.94 -21.49
N GLY A 77 -1.05 -10.65 -21.82
CA GLY A 77 -2.35 -10.03 -22.11
C GLY A 77 -3.29 -9.90 -20.90
N LEU A 78 -2.75 -10.03 -19.68
CA LEU A 78 -3.48 -9.86 -18.43
C LEU A 78 -3.40 -8.39 -18.00
N SER A 79 -4.49 -7.64 -18.16
CA SER A 79 -4.59 -6.26 -17.70
C SER A 79 -4.63 -6.18 -16.16
N ASN A 80 -4.28 -5.01 -15.61
CA ASN A 80 -4.19 -4.70 -14.18
C ASN A 80 -5.57 -4.60 -13.51
N SER A 81 -6.43 -5.60 -13.73
CA SER A 81 -7.70 -5.81 -13.05
C SER A 81 -7.46 -6.52 -11.71
N ALA A 82 -8.41 -6.35 -10.80
CA ALA A 82 -8.52 -7.11 -9.55
C ALA A 82 -8.05 -8.56 -9.70
N GLY A 83 -7.08 -8.98 -8.88
CA GLY A 83 -6.53 -10.35 -8.95
C GLY A 83 -5.00 -10.48 -8.97
N GLY A 84 -4.25 -9.38 -9.01
CA GLY A 84 -2.78 -9.41 -8.89
C GLY A 84 -2.30 -9.68 -7.45
N PRO A 85 -1.01 -10.01 -7.24
CA PRO A 85 -0.43 -10.17 -5.91
C PRO A 85 -0.46 -8.86 -5.12
N CYS A 86 -0.41 -8.95 -3.78
CA CYS A 86 -0.51 -7.78 -2.91
C CYS A 86 0.57 -6.74 -3.27
N PRO A 87 0.23 -5.45 -3.47
CA PRO A 87 1.21 -4.44 -3.87
C PRO A 87 2.25 -4.13 -2.79
N ARG A 88 1.99 -4.49 -1.53
CA ARG A 88 2.88 -4.23 -0.40
C ARG A 88 3.82 -5.39 -0.08
N CYS A 89 3.28 -6.60 0.00
CA CYS A 89 4.02 -7.78 0.43
C CYS A 89 4.13 -8.88 -0.62
N HIS A 90 3.54 -8.67 -1.81
CA HIS A 90 3.62 -9.55 -2.98
C HIS A 90 3.06 -10.96 -2.81
N THR A 91 2.37 -11.22 -1.70
CA THR A 91 1.58 -12.43 -1.48
C THR A 91 0.58 -12.64 -2.63
N ALA A 92 0.50 -13.86 -3.15
CA ALA A 92 -0.43 -14.21 -4.22
C ALA A 92 -1.89 -14.17 -3.74
N VAL A 93 -2.84 -14.09 -4.68
CA VAL A 93 -4.26 -14.18 -4.33
C VAL A 93 -4.56 -15.56 -3.74
N GLY A 94 -5.34 -15.58 -2.67
CA GLY A 94 -5.65 -16.79 -1.91
C GLY A 94 -4.61 -17.16 -0.85
N GLU A 95 -3.45 -16.50 -0.82
CA GLU A 95 -2.43 -16.70 0.20
C GLU A 95 -2.52 -15.68 1.34
N ARG A 96 -1.98 -16.06 2.50
CA ARG A 96 -1.96 -15.20 3.68
C ARG A 96 -0.86 -14.14 3.55
N HIS A 97 -1.19 -12.88 3.88
CA HIS A 97 -0.18 -11.82 3.90
C HIS A 97 1.00 -12.16 4.80
N THR A 98 2.17 -11.61 4.47
CA THR A 98 3.36 -11.67 5.34
C THR A 98 3.17 -10.89 6.64
N ALA A 99 3.95 -11.23 7.67
CA ALA A 99 3.97 -10.57 8.97
C ALA A 99 3.99 -9.04 8.96
N THR A 100 4.74 -8.45 8.02
CA THR A 100 5.06 -7.02 7.97
C THR A 100 4.23 -6.25 6.94
N CYS A 101 3.14 -6.85 6.43
CA CYS A 101 2.29 -6.19 5.44
C CYS A 101 1.37 -5.17 6.12
N ASP A 102 1.49 -3.89 5.77
CA ASP A 102 0.62 -2.81 6.26
C ASP A 102 -0.79 -2.82 5.65
N VAL A 103 -0.98 -3.53 4.53
CA VAL A 103 -2.28 -3.79 3.89
C VAL A 103 -3.05 -4.90 4.62
N ALA A 104 -2.35 -5.81 5.30
CA ALA A 104 -3.00 -6.93 5.95
C ALA A 104 -3.93 -6.45 7.07
N LEU A 105 -5.16 -6.98 7.08
CA LEU A 105 -6.05 -6.84 8.22
C LEU A 105 -5.87 -8.03 9.16
N CYS A 106 -6.15 -7.81 10.43
CA CYS A 106 -6.28 -8.89 11.40
C CYS A 106 -7.56 -9.68 11.09
N ARG A 107 -7.42 -10.98 10.83
CA ARG A 107 -8.53 -11.93 10.64
C ARG A 107 -9.58 -11.85 11.75
N VAL A 108 -9.14 -11.60 12.99
CA VAL A 108 -9.99 -11.64 14.18
C VAL A 108 -10.67 -10.30 14.43
N THR A 109 -10.01 -9.18 14.16
CA THR A 109 -10.51 -7.85 14.55
C THR A 109 -10.84 -6.93 13.39
N GLY A 110 -10.42 -7.25 12.17
CA GLY A 110 -10.58 -6.39 10.99
C GLY A 110 -9.71 -5.13 10.98
N HIS A 111 -8.96 -4.86 12.04
CA HIS A 111 -8.04 -3.72 12.10
C HIS A 111 -6.75 -4.00 11.31
N PRO A 112 -6.04 -2.95 10.85
CA PRO A 112 -4.70 -3.11 10.31
C PRO A 112 -3.83 -3.95 11.24
N ARG A 113 -3.09 -4.92 10.69
CA ARG A 113 -2.30 -5.86 11.50
C ARG A 113 -1.31 -5.15 12.42
N THR A 114 -0.74 -4.05 11.94
CA THR A 114 0.17 -3.17 12.67
C THR A 114 -0.43 -2.57 13.94
N HIS A 115 -1.76 -2.53 14.05
CA HIS A 115 -2.48 -2.02 15.21
C HIS A 115 -3.15 -3.12 16.03
N CYS A 116 -2.99 -4.40 15.68
CA CYS A 116 -3.58 -5.47 16.47
C CYS A 116 -2.61 -5.94 17.58
N GLY A 117 -3.13 -6.22 18.77
CA GLY A 117 -2.34 -6.65 19.94
C GLY A 117 -1.93 -8.13 19.93
N HIS A 118 -2.12 -8.86 18.83
CA HIS A 118 -1.80 -10.29 18.77
C HIS A 118 -0.29 -10.52 18.54
N VAL A 119 0.31 -11.33 19.42
CA VAL A 119 1.75 -11.62 19.47
C VAL A 119 2.26 -12.39 18.24
N THR A 120 1.38 -13.15 17.56
CA THR A 120 1.75 -13.95 16.38
C THR A 120 1.13 -13.43 15.09
N ASN A 121 1.77 -13.74 13.95
CA ASN A 121 1.25 -13.44 12.60
C ASN A 121 0.17 -14.41 12.12
N SER A 122 -0.31 -15.30 13.00
CA SER A 122 -1.36 -16.26 12.68
C SER A 122 -2.69 -15.59 12.29
N CYS A 123 -2.88 -14.34 12.72
CA CYS A 123 -4.07 -13.55 12.45
C CYS A 123 -3.99 -12.72 11.16
N ASN A 124 -3.00 -12.90 10.29
CA ASN A 124 -2.96 -12.18 9.01
C ASN A 124 -4.13 -12.61 8.10
N SER A 125 -4.77 -11.64 7.44
CA SER A 125 -5.80 -11.91 6.44
C SER A 125 -5.23 -12.54 5.17
N THR A 126 -6.10 -13.22 4.43
CA THR A 126 -5.80 -13.71 3.09
C THR A 126 -5.92 -12.57 2.10
N TRP A 127 -4.99 -12.49 1.15
CA TRP A 127 -5.06 -11.51 0.07
C TRP A 127 -6.11 -11.97 -0.96
N THR A 128 -7.13 -11.15 -1.19
CA THR A 128 -8.25 -11.47 -2.10
C THR A 128 -8.01 -10.98 -3.53
N GLY A 129 -6.89 -10.29 -3.79
CA GLY A 129 -6.64 -9.62 -5.07
C GLY A 129 -7.17 -8.19 -5.12
N GLN A 130 -7.77 -7.70 -4.04
CA GLN A 130 -8.30 -6.33 -3.91
C GLN A 130 -7.92 -5.71 -2.57
N TRP A 131 -7.76 -4.38 -2.55
CA TRP A 131 -7.56 -3.64 -1.31
C TRP A 131 -8.68 -3.95 -0.30
N PRO A 132 -8.36 -4.22 0.97
CA PRO A 132 -9.39 -4.58 1.95
C PRO A 132 -10.46 -3.50 2.06
N GLY A 133 -11.73 -3.90 2.00
CA GLY A 133 -12.88 -3.00 2.01
C GLY A 133 -13.32 -2.47 0.64
N HIS A 134 -12.48 -2.55 -0.40
CA HIS A 134 -12.88 -2.04 -1.73
C HIS A 134 -14.07 -2.82 -2.31
N ALA A 135 -14.05 -4.15 -2.20
CA ALA A 135 -15.12 -5.00 -2.71
C ALA A 135 -16.46 -4.63 -2.07
N GLU A 136 -16.46 -4.44 -0.75
CA GLU A 136 -17.62 -4.08 0.04
C GLU A 136 -18.11 -2.66 -0.27
N CYS A 137 -17.20 -1.68 -0.41
CA CYS A 137 -17.60 -0.33 -0.81
C CYS A 137 -18.32 -0.33 -2.16
N ILE A 138 -17.81 -1.09 -3.14
CA ILE A 138 -18.43 -1.22 -4.47
C ILE A 138 -19.79 -1.90 -4.34
N GLU A 139 -19.86 -3.03 -3.64
CA GLU A 139 -21.10 -3.78 -3.39
C GLU A 139 -22.17 -2.94 -2.70
N TYR A 140 -21.76 -2.09 -1.75
CA TYR A 140 -22.63 -1.30 -0.91
C TYR A 140 -22.94 0.10 -1.46
N GLY A 141 -22.33 0.49 -2.58
CA GLY A 141 -22.51 1.83 -3.14
C GLY A 141 -21.84 2.92 -2.31
N PHE A 142 -20.80 2.60 -1.54
CA PHE A 142 -20.06 3.56 -0.73
C PHE A 142 -18.93 4.17 -1.55
N TYR A 143 -19.20 5.36 -2.08
CA TYR A 143 -18.24 6.13 -2.85
C TYR A 143 -18.03 7.51 -2.26
N THR A 144 -16.80 8.00 -2.40
CA THR A 144 -16.40 9.35 -2.06
C THR A 144 -15.61 9.95 -3.22
N ARG A 145 -15.59 11.27 -3.32
CA ARG A 145 -14.69 12.01 -4.21
C ARG A 145 -13.98 13.10 -3.42
N ILE A 146 -12.86 13.59 -3.95
CA ILE A 146 -12.20 14.77 -3.43
C ILE A 146 -12.92 16.01 -3.98
N GLY A 147 -13.65 16.70 -3.11
CA GLY A 147 -14.29 17.99 -3.39
C GLY A 147 -13.52 19.18 -2.79
N PRO A 148 -14.06 20.40 -2.94
CA PRO A 148 -13.44 21.63 -2.43
C PRO A 148 -13.19 21.63 -0.92
N HIS A 149 -13.96 20.85 -0.16
CA HIS A 149 -13.88 20.77 1.30
C HIS A 149 -13.32 19.44 1.82
N GLY A 150 -12.69 18.65 0.94
CA GLY A 150 -12.14 17.34 1.27
C GLY A 150 -12.99 16.20 0.72
N TYR A 151 -13.04 15.08 1.44
CA TYR A 151 -13.76 13.89 0.98
C TYR A 151 -15.28 14.07 1.16
N GLU A 152 -16.00 14.03 0.04
CA GLU A 152 -17.46 14.16 -0.01
C GLU A 152 -18.07 12.83 -0.47
N GLN A 153 -19.18 12.42 0.12
CA GLN A 153 -19.91 11.23 -0.35
C GLN A 153 -20.48 11.49 -1.75
N CYS A 154 -20.41 10.48 -2.62
CA CYS A 154 -20.90 10.57 -3.98
C CYS A 154 -21.49 9.23 -4.46
N GLY A 155 -22.07 9.22 -5.66
CA GLY A 155 -22.57 8.00 -6.29
C GLY A 155 -21.51 7.31 -7.16
N PRO A 156 -21.69 6.01 -7.50
CA PRO A 156 -20.77 5.20 -8.31
C PRO A 156 -20.49 5.75 -9.71
N GLY A 157 -21.39 6.56 -10.28
CA GLY A 157 -21.23 7.19 -11.59
C GLY A 157 -20.56 8.57 -11.55
N THR A 158 -20.15 9.03 -10.38
CA THR A 158 -19.51 10.34 -10.25
C THR A 158 -18.09 10.28 -10.82
N PRO A 159 -17.67 11.23 -11.66
CA PRO A 159 -16.27 11.34 -12.06
C PRO A 159 -15.36 11.38 -10.84
N ASP A 160 -14.26 10.63 -10.89
CA ASP A 160 -13.27 10.50 -9.81
C ASP A 160 -13.79 9.89 -8.50
N ALA A 161 -14.91 9.15 -8.55
CA ALA A 161 -15.39 8.38 -7.42
C ALA A 161 -14.39 7.29 -7.00
N LEU A 162 -14.10 7.24 -5.71
CA LEU A 162 -13.24 6.27 -5.05
C LEU A 162 -14.04 5.53 -3.97
N PRO A 163 -13.68 4.28 -3.62
CA PRO A 163 -14.28 3.57 -2.49
C PRO A 163 -14.18 4.36 -1.17
N ASP A 164 -15.32 4.57 -0.50
CA ASP A 164 -15.38 5.27 0.78
C ASP A 164 -15.13 4.31 1.95
N LEU A 165 -13.84 4.05 2.22
CA LEU A 165 -13.39 3.17 3.30
C LEU A 165 -13.66 3.72 4.69
N SER A 166 -13.77 5.04 4.83
CA SER A 166 -14.11 5.68 6.12
C SER A 166 -15.54 5.34 6.49
N ARG A 167 -16.49 5.58 5.58
CA ARG A 167 -17.90 5.23 5.74
C ARG A 167 -18.09 3.72 5.95
N LEU A 168 -17.36 2.89 5.20
CA LEU A 168 -17.41 1.44 5.38
C LEU A 168 -17.06 1.04 6.81
N ARG A 169 -16.01 1.65 7.40
CA ARG A 169 -15.60 1.33 8.78
C ARG A 169 -16.58 1.82 9.84
N ASP A 170 -17.25 2.94 9.58
CA ASP A 170 -18.21 3.52 10.51
C ASP A 170 -19.54 2.74 10.49
N GLU A 171 -20.03 2.43 9.29
CA GLU A 171 -21.36 1.83 9.08
C GLU A 171 -21.37 0.30 9.10
N CYS A 172 -20.24 -0.36 8.80
CA CYS A 172 -20.18 -1.84 8.75
C CYS A 172 -19.44 -2.42 9.97
N ARG A 173 -19.51 -3.75 10.10
CA ARG A 173 -18.80 -4.53 11.12
C ARG A 173 -17.96 -5.60 10.46
N TRP A 174 -16.83 -5.93 11.08
CA TRP A 174 -15.98 -7.01 10.59
C TRP A 174 -16.59 -8.37 10.92
N ASP A 175 -16.79 -9.21 9.90
CA ASP A 175 -17.11 -10.62 10.09
C ASP A 175 -15.83 -11.48 10.04
N VAL A 176 -15.52 -12.08 11.20
CA VAL A 176 -14.35 -12.93 11.40
C VAL A 176 -14.37 -14.18 10.51
N ARG A 177 -15.56 -14.70 10.19
CA ARG A 177 -15.71 -15.96 9.45
C ARG A 177 -15.37 -15.77 7.98
N THR A 178 -15.90 -14.71 7.38
CA THR A 178 -15.73 -14.41 5.96
C THR A 178 -14.56 -13.47 5.68
N GLN A 179 -14.02 -12.81 6.72
CA GLN A 179 -13.00 -11.77 6.61
C GLN A 179 -13.45 -10.60 5.72
N ARG A 180 -14.71 -10.18 5.89
CA ARG A 180 -15.32 -9.07 5.14
C ARG A 180 -15.94 -8.06 6.09
N MET A 181 -16.12 -6.83 5.61
CA MET A 181 -16.99 -5.86 6.25
C MET A 181 -18.43 -6.18 5.86
N VAL A 182 -19.31 -6.37 6.84
CA VAL A 182 -20.73 -6.67 6.63
C VAL A 182 -21.59 -5.56 7.23
N ARG A 183 -22.70 -5.23 6.56
CA ARG A 183 -23.68 -4.29 7.12
C ARG A 183 -24.33 -4.91 8.38
N PRO A 184 -24.59 -4.11 9.43
CA PRO A 184 -25.44 -4.53 10.53
C PRO A 184 -26.81 -4.97 9.99
N ALA A 185 -27.37 -6.03 10.58
CA ALA A 185 -28.72 -6.48 10.29
C ALA A 185 -29.77 -5.47 10.77
#